data_AF-X0TDR6-F1
#
_entry.id   AF-X0TDR6-F1
#
_cell.length_a   1.000
_cell.length_b   1.000
_cell.length_c   1.000
_cell.angle_alpha   90.00
_cell.angle_beta   90.00
_cell.angle_gamma   90.00
#
_symmetry.space_group_name_H-M   'P 1'
#
loop_
_entity.id
_entity.type
_entity.pdbx_description
1 polymer ?
#
loop_
_entity_poly.entity_id
_entity_poly.type
_entity_poly.pdbx_seq_one_letter_code
_entity_poly.pdbx_strand_id
1 'polypeptide(L)'
;MIAYRLSKKITQPILALSKGAKIVGSGNLDYHLEVKTGDEVEDLANAFNKMTNDLKTYMKNLKETTAAKERIESELKIAAEIQVSMLPRIFPPFPKRKEFDIFASMDPAKEVGGDFYDFFFIGENKLCFFIGDVSGKGVPAALFMVISRTLLKTEALRGFPPDEILFRVNNILCPDNDACMFVTIFCGILNIETGELQFANAGHNPPLVCTGEYGFDFIQMPKGFVVGTMENTKFESKKLILKPDDVFFTYTDGVTEAMNLESKL
;
A
#
# COMPACT_ATOMS: atom_id res chain seq x y z
N MET A 1 -39.82 -58.00 34.03
CA MET A 1 -39.97 -57.58 32.62
C MET A 1 -40.25 -56.07 32.46
N ILE A 2 -41.02 -55.45 33.37
CA ILE A 2 -41.39 -54.01 33.32
C ILE A 2 -40.19 -53.07 33.56
N ALA A 3 -39.36 -53.32 34.58
CA ALA A 3 -38.18 -52.52 34.88
C ALA A 3 -37.15 -52.47 33.73
N TYR A 4 -36.95 -53.60 33.03
CA TYR A 4 -36.08 -53.68 31.86
C TYR A 4 -36.59 -52.85 30.67
N ARG A 5 -37.91 -52.80 30.45
CA ARG A 5 -38.52 -51.96 29.40
C ARG A 5 -38.44 -50.47 29.72
N LEU A 6 -38.62 -50.09 30.99
CA LEU A 6 -38.45 -48.71 31.46
C LEU A 6 -37.00 -48.24 31.36
N SER A 7 -36.03 -49.07 31.78
CA SER A 7 -34.61 -48.78 31.62
C SER A 7 -34.24 -48.60 30.13
N LYS A 8 -34.70 -49.49 29.24
CA LYS A 8 -34.45 -49.33 27.80
C LYS A 8 -35.04 -48.04 27.22
N LYS A 9 -36.23 -47.62 27.66
CA LYS A 9 -36.87 -46.36 27.21
C LYS A 9 -36.04 -45.12 27.57
N ILE A 10 -35.31 -45.15 28.67
CA ILE A 10 -34.48 -44.02 29.12
C ILE A 10 -33.07 -44.10 28.53
N THR A 11 -32.46 -45.28 28.51
CA THR A 11 -31.05 -45.44 28.12
C THR A 11 -30.83 -45.39 26.61
N GLN A 12 -31.76 -45.86 25.78
CA GLN A 12 -31.58 -45.88 24.31
C GLN A 12 -31.46 -44.47 23.69
N PRO A 13 -32.33 -43.49 24.01
CA PRO A 13 -32.20 -42.12 23.52
C PRO A 13 -30.87 -41.46 23.89
N ILE A 14 -30.40 -41.65 25.12
CA ILE A 14 -29.11 -41.11 25.60
C ILE A 14 -27.93 -41.73 24.85
N LEU A 15 -27.97 -43.04 24.59
CA LEU A 15 -26.95 -43.71 23.76
C LEU A 15 -26.97 -43.19 22.31
N ALA A 16 -28.15 -42.87 21.77
CA ALA A 16 -28.28 -42.27 20.44
C ALA A 16 -27.63 -40.88 20.40
N LEU A 17 -27.91 -40.01 21.38
CA LEU A 17 -27.24 -38.71 21.54
C LEU A 17 -25.72 -38.86 21.61
N SER A 18 -25.22 -39.76 22.46
CA SER A 18 -23.78 -40.02 22.60
C SER A 18 -23.14 -40.48 21.30
N LYS A 19 -23.82 -41.35 20.54
CA LYS A 19 -23.35 -41.80 19.23
C LYS A 19 -23.36 -40.66 18.22
N GLY A 20 -24.41 -39.84 18.17
CA GLY A 20 -24.49 -38.68 17.29
C GLY A 20 -23.41 -37.65 17.57
N ALA A 21 -23.14 -37.36 18.84
CA ALA A 21 -22.05 -36.48 19.25
C ALA A 21 -20.68 -36.98 18.74
N LYS A 22 -20.41 -38.29 18.81
CA LYS A 22 -19.18 -38.88 18.25
C LYS A 22 -19.12 -38.76 16.72
N ILE A 23 -20.23 -38.95 16.03
CA ILE A 23 -20.29 -38.86 14.56
C ILE A 23 -20.06 -37.41 14.10
N VAL A 24 -20.77 -36.44 14.69
CA VAL A 24 -20.58 -35.02 14.41
C VAL A 24 -19.16 -34.56 14.77
N GLY A 25 -18.64 -34.99 15.93
CA GLY A 25 -17.27 -34.71 16.35
C GLY A 25 -16.18 -35.31 15.46
N SER A 26 -16.50 -36.32 14.65
CA SER A 26 -15.60 -36.85 13.61
C SER A 26 -15.64 -36.06 12.28
N GLY A 27 -16.47 -35.02 12.20
CA GLY A 27 -16.59 -34.12 11.05
C GLY A 27 -17.83 -34.33 10.19
N ASN A 28 -18.68 -35.32 10.49
CA ASN A 28 -19.91 -35.56 9.75
C ASN A 28 -21.07 -34.71 10.32
N LEU A 29 -21.13 -33.45 9.89
CA LEU A 29 -22.19 -32.51 10.28
C LEU A 29 -23.53 -32.75 9.57
N ASP A 30 -23.60 -33.68 8.62
CA ASP A 30 -24.86 -34.08 7.95
C ASP A 30 -25.66 -35.07 8.80
N TYR A 31 -25.07 -35.59 9.88
CA TYR A 31 -25.74 -36.52 10.77
C TYR A 31 -26.85 -35.82 11.57
N HIS A 32 -28.06 -36.34 11.46
CA HIS A 32 -29.24 -35.85 12.18
C HIS A 32 -29.65 -36.85 13.26
N LEU A 33 -29.83 -36.37 14.49
CA LEU A 33 -30.36 -37.17 15.58
C LEU A 33 -31.88 -37.26 15.49
N GLU A 34 -32.40 -38.46 15.31
CA GLU A 34 -33.84 -38.73 15.36
C GLU A 34 -34.22 -39.32 16.73
N VAL A 35 -34.52 -38.46 17.69
CA VAL A 35 -35.04 -38.83 19.01
C VAL A 35 -36.44 -38.25 19.16
N LYS A 36 -37.44 -39.11 19.42
CA LYS A 36 -38.84 -38.73 19.61
C LYS A 36 -39.38 -39.35 20.90
N THR A 37 -39.07 -38.72 22.02
CA THR A 37 -39.43 -39.20 23.37
C THR A 37 -40.55 -38.39 24.01
N GLY A 38 -40.81 -37.17 23.52
CA GLY A 38 -41.78 -36.22 24.07
C GLY A 38 -41.36 -35.61 25.41
N ASP A 39 -40.07 -35.67 25.73
CA ASP A 39 -39.48 -35.24 27.01
C ASP A 39 -38.20 -34.41 26.79
N GLU A 40 -37.50 -34.07 27.87
CA GLU A 40 -36.30 -33.23 27.83
C GLU A 40 -35.15 -33.83 26.99
N VAL A 41 -35.17 -35.14 26.73
CA VAL A 41 -34.16 -35.79 25.88
C VAL A 41 -34.40 -35.48 24.40
N GLU A 42 -35.66 -35.31 23.99
CA GLU A 42 -36.02 -34.84 22.65
C GLU A 42 -35.64 -33.37 22.47
N ASP A 43 -35.88 -32.51 23.47
CA ASP A 43 -35.46 -31.10 23.44
C ASP A 43 -33.93 -30.98 23.31
N LEU A 44 -33.18 -31.80 24.03
CA LEU A 44 -31.72 -31.83 23.94
C LEU A 44 -31.24 -32.31 22.55
N ALA A 45 -31.90 -33.31 21.96
CA ALA A 45 -31.60 -33.76 20.59
C ALA A 45 -31.89 -32.67 19.56
N ASN A 46 -33.00 -31.95 19.70
CA ASN A 46 -33.35 -30.82 18.85
C ASN A 46 -32.35 -29.66 18.98
N ALA A 47 -31.94 -29.32 20.20
CA ALA A 47 -30.90 -28.31 20.45
C ALA A 47 -29.54 -28.72 19.85
N PHE A 48 -29.16 -29.99 19.97
CA PHE A 48 -27.94 -30.53 19.35
C PHE A 48 -27.99 -30.47 17.82
N ASN A 49 -29.12 -30.86 17.21
CA ASN A 49 -29.34 -30.77 15.77
C ASN A 49 -29.26 -29.31 15.29
N LYS A 50 -29.85 -28.38 16.02
CA LYS A 50 -29.76 -26.94 15.72
C LYS A 50 -28.30 -26.45 15.79
N MET A 51 -27.58 -26.76 16.86
CA MET A 51 -26.16 -26.39 16.99
C MET A 51 -25.30 -26.97 15.86
N THR A 52 -25.57 -28.21 15.44
CA THR A 52 -24.86 -28.86 14.33
C THR A 52 -25.14 -28.15 12.99
N ASN A 53 -26.40 -27.77 12.74
CA ASN A 53 -26.78 -27.00 11.55
C ASN A 53 -26.18 -25.58 11.54
N ASP A 54 -26.19 -24.90 12.69
CA ASP A 54 -25.59 -23.58 12.85
C ASP A 54 -24.07 -23.67 12.59
N LEU A 55 -23.39 -24.66 13.19
CA LEU A 55 -21.96 -24.91 12.95
C LEU A 55 -21.65 -25.19 11.48
N LYS A 56 -22.46 -26.03 10.82
CA LYS A 56 -22.33 -26.31 9.38
C LYS A 56 -22.46 -25.03 8.54
N THR A 57 -23.41 -24.17 8.89
CA THR A 57 -23.62 -22.88 8.23
C THR A 57 -22.43 -21.95 8.45
N TYR A 58 -21.92 -21.86 9.69
CA TYR A 58 -20.74 -21.06 10.00
C TYR A 58 -19.50 -21.54 9.26
N MET A 59 -19.24 -22.85 9.22
CA MET A 59 -18.10 -23.41 8.47
C MET A 59 -18.19 -23.12 6.98
N LYS A 60 -19.39 -23.23 6.39
CA LYS A 60 -19.63 -22.88 4.99
C LYS A 60 -19.33 -21.39 4.72
N ASN A 61 -19.93 -20.49 5.52
CA ASN A 61 -19.75 -19.05 5.36
C ASN A 61 -18.29 -18.64 5.58
N LEU A 62 -17.61 -19.25 6.56
CA LEU A 62 -16.19 -19.00 6.83
C LEU A 62 -15.33 -19.44 5.64
N LYS A 63 -15.60 -20.62 5.07
CA LYS A 63 -14.88 -21.12 3.89
C LYS A 63 -15.06 -20.19 2.69
N GLU A 64 -16.29 -19.76 2.41
CA GLU A 64 -16.60 -18.84 1.31
C GLU A 64 -15.91 -17.47 1.52
N THR A 65 -15.96 -16.94 2.74
CA THR A 65 -15.34 -15.66 3.10
C THR A 65 -13.81 -15.73 3.03
N THR A 66 -13.21 -16.82 3.50
CA THR A 66 -11.75 -17.04 3.44
C THR A 66 -11.29 -17.13 1.99
N ALA A 67 -11.98 -17.91 1.15
CA ALA A 67 -11.64 -18.03 -0.26
C ALA A 67 -11.78 -16.69 -1.01
N ALA A 68 -12.82 -15.90 -0.69
CA ALA A 68 -12.99 -14.56 -1.27
C ALA A 68 -11.86 -13.61 -0.85
N LYS A 69 -11.47 -13.65 0.44
CA LYS A 69 -10.37 -12.84 0.97
C LYS A 69 -9.03 -13.21 0.33
N GLU A 70 -8.68 -14.49 0.26
CA GLU A 70 -7.45 -14.98 -0.37
C GLU A 70 -7.36 -14.55 -1.85
N ARG A 71 -8.49 -14.57 -2.56
CA ARG A 71 -8.56 -14.08 -3.94
C ARG A 71 -8.25 -12.58 -4.03
N ILE A 72 -8.86 -11.76 -3.18
CA ILE A 72 -8.63 -10.31 -3.17
C ILE A 72 -7.17 -9.99 -2.83
N GLU A 73 -6.59 -10.65 -1.81
CA GLU A 73 -5.17 -10.49 -1.43
C GLU A 73 -4.24 -10.87 -2.59
N SER A 74 -4.56 -11.95 -3.32
CA SER A 74 -3.80 -12.33 -4.52
C SER A 74 -3.89 -11.28 -5.63
N GLU A 75 -5.08 -10.72 -5.88
CA GLU A 75 -5.27 -9.68 -6.91
C GLU A 75 -4.54 -8.38 -6.53
N LEU A 76 -4.57 -7.98 -5.25
CA LEU A 76 -3.84 -6.82 -4.73
C LEU A 76 -2.33 -7.01 -4.79
N LYS A 77 -1.82 -8.21 -4.48
CA LYS A 77 -0.40 -8.53 -4.62
C LYS A 77 0.08 -8.39 -6.06
N ILE A 78 -0.70 -8.84 -7.03
CA ILE A 78 -0.35 -8.65 -8.45
C ILE A 78 -0.32 -7.16 -8.80
N ALA A 79 -1.30 -6.38 -8.33
CA ALA A 79 -1.32 -4.93 -8.53
C ALA A 79 -0.09 -4.24 -7.91
N ALA A 80 0.34 -4.68 -6.73
CA ALA A 80 1.58 -4.25 -6.08
C ALA A 80 2.81 -4.47 -6.95
N GLU A 81 2.96 -5.69 -7.47
CA GLU A 81 4.10 -6.08 -8.29
C GLU A 81 4.16 -5.23 -9.57
N ILE A 82 3.00 -4.99 -10.19
CA ILE A 82 2.86 -4.09 -11.35
C ILE A 82 3.26 -2.67 -10.96
N GLN A 83 2.73 -2.12 -9.87
CA GLN A 83 3.01 -0.75 -9.43
C GLN A 83 4.51 -0.53 -9.24
N VAL A 84 5.15 -1.40 -8.46
CA VAL A 84 6.58 -1.28 -8.20
C VAL A 84 7.35 -1.47 -9.52
N SER A 85 6.86 -2.24 -10.50
CA SER A 85 7.54 -2.49 -11.78
C SER A 85 7.57 -1.26 -12.69
N MET A 86 6.69 -0.29 -12.42
CA MET A 86 6.70 0.99 -13.10
C MET A 86 7.86 1.89 -12.65
N LEU A 87 8.47 1.64 -11.49
CA LEU A 87 9.55 2.44 -10.95
C LEU A 87 10.92 2.01 -11.51
N PRO A 88 11.91 2.91 -11.58
CA PRO A 88 13.28 2.52 -11.91
C PRO A 88 13.84 1.52 -10.88
N ARG A 89 14.28 0.34 -11.33
CA ARG A 89 14.80 -0.72 -10.43
C ARG A 89 16.19 -1.22 -10.78
N ILE A 90 16.72 -0.83 -11.93
CA ILE A 90 18.02 -1.30 -12.43
C ILE A 90 19.07 -0.26 -12.06
N PHE A 91 20.06 -0.69 -11.28
CA PHE A 91 21.17 0.15 -10.83
C PHE A 91 22.51 -0.51 -11.18
N PRO A 92 23.50 0.25 -11.71
CA PRO A 92 23.40 1.65 -12.11
C PRO A 92 22.50 1.83 -13.36
N PRO A 93 21.62 2.84 -13.40
CA PRO A 93 20.67 3.00 -14.51
C PRO A 93 21.32 3.54 -15.78
N PHE A 94 22.45 4.24 -15.64
CA PHE A 94 23.18 4.87 -16.74
C PHE A 94 24.66 4.46 -16.72
N PRO A 95 25.00 3.20 -17.02
CA PRO A 95 26.36 2.67 -16.86
C PRO A 95 27.43 3.36 -17.73
N LYS A 96 27.02 4.17 -18.71
CA LYS A 96 27.92 4.97 -19.56
C LYS A 96 28.16 6.39 -19.04
N ARG A 97 27.38 6.84 -18.05
CA ARG A 97 27.53 8.13 -17.39
C ARG A 97 28.44 7.95 -16.17
N LYS A 98 29.41 8.83 -16.00
CA LYS A 98 30.40 8.84 -14.92
C LYS A 98 30.37 10.13 -14.10
N GLU A 99 29.51 11.06 -14.51
CA GLU A 99 29.37 12.40 -13.93
C GLU A 99 28.62 12.38 -12.60
N PHE A 100 27.86 11.32 -12.32
CA PHE A 100 27.06 11.14 -11.11
C PHE A 100 26.81 9.66 -10.81
N ASP A 101 26.51 9.38 -9.55
CA ASP A 101 25.91 8.13 -9.11
C ASP A 101 24.48 8.41 -8.62
N ILE A 102 23.54 7.50 -8.95
CA ILE A 102 22.16 7.59 -8.48
C ILE A 102 21.70 6.21 -8.01
N PHE A 103 21.05 6.20 -6.85
CA PHE A 103 20.44 5.02 -6.26
C PHE A 103 19.10 5.39 -5.65
N ALA A 104 18.15 4.46 -5.70
CA ALA A 104 16.88 4.62 -5.02
C ALA A 104 16.39 3.26 -4.53
N SER A 105 15.66 3.28 -3.42
CA SER A 105 15.00 2.13 -2.82
C SER A 105 13.64 2.55 -2.30
N MET A 106 12.67 1.65 -2.36
CA MET A 106 11.34 1.85 -1.83
C MET A 106 10.83 0.50 -1.34
N ASP A 107 10.49 0.43 -0.06
CA ASP A 107 9.90 -0.75 0.57
C ASP A 107 8.49 -0.42 1.05
N PRO A 108 7.44 -0.80 0.30
CA PRO A 108 6.07 -0.46 0.66
C PRO A 108 5.62 -1.14 1.96
N ALA A 109 5.03 -0.37 2.87
CA ALA A 109 4.46 -0.92 4.12
C ALA A 109 3.20 -1.79 3.92
N LYS A 110 2.56 -1.72 2.75
CA LYS A 110 1.31 -2.42 2.40
C LYS A 110 1.37 -2.95 0.97
N GLU A 111 0.36 -3.75 0.61
CA GLU A 111 0.20 -4.31 -0.73
C GLU A 111 0.25 -3.22 -1.82
N VAL A 112 -0.46 -2.09 -1.71
CA VAL A 112 -0.37 -1.02 -2.73
C VAL A 112 -0.18 0.35 -2.08
N GLY A 113 0.89 1.05 -2.46
CA GLY A 113 1.38 2.28 -1.82
C GLY A 113 1.04 3.56 -2.58
N GLY A 114 1.25 4.72 -1.93
CA GLY A 114 1.16 6.05 -2.54
C GLY A 114 2.52 6.58 -3.01
N ASP A 115 3.59 6.15 -2.36
CA ASP A 115 4.97 6.57 -2.63
C ASP A 115 5.46 6.18 -4.02
N PHE A 116 6.29 7.04 -4.60
CA PHE A 116 6.95 6.78 -5.87
C PHE A 116 8.18 7.66 -6.06
N TYR A 117 9.01 7.22 -7.00
CA TYR A 117 10.07 8.03 -7.57
C TYR A 117 10.23 7.74 -9.07
N ASP A 118 10.85 8.65 -9.80
CA ASP A 118 11.35 8.38 -11.14
C ASP A 118 12.59 9.22 -11.41
N PHE A 119 13.40 8.80 -12.36
CA PHE A 119 14.49 9.59 -12.89
C PHE A 119 14.77 9.23 -14.35
N PHE A 120 15.07 10.23 -15.16
CA PHE A 120 15.33 10.08 -16.59
C PHE A 120 16.01 11.32 -17.16
N PHE A 121 16.63 11.17 -18.33
CA PHE A 121 17.23 12.31 -19.03
C PHE A 121 16.20 13.11 -19.83
N ILE A 122 16.34 14.43 -19.78
CA ILE A 122 15.71 15.40 -20.69
C ILE A 122 16.82 15.89 -21.64
N GLY A 123 16.81 15.39 -22.88
CA GLY A 123 17.93 15.64 -23.81
C GLY A 123 19.21 14.94 -23.35
N GLU A 124 20.37 15.55 -23.58
CA GLU A 124 21.67 14.89 -23.33
C GLU A 124 22.21 15.09 -21.90
N ASN A 125 22.03 16.28 -21.30
CA ASN A 125 22.79 16.68 -20.10
C ASN A 125 21.92 17.07 -18.90
N LYS A 126 20.60 16.88 -18.98
CA LYS A 126 19.69 17.20 -17.87
C LYS A 126 19.09 15.92 -17.30
N LEU A 127 19.46 15.58 -16.08
CA LEU A 127 18.85 14.48 -15.33
C LEU A 127 17.67 15.04 -14.54
N CYS A 128 16.45 14.66 -14.93
CA CYS A 128 15.26 14.91 -14.14
C CYS A 128 15.04 13.78 -13.15
N PHE A 129 14.65 14.12 -11.94
CA PHE A 129 14.21 13.17 -10.93
C PHE A 129 13.09 13.78 -10.09
N PHE A 130 12.24 12.91 -9.56
CA PHE A 130 11.24 13.31 -8.59
C PHE A 130 10.94 12.17 -7.62
N ILE A 131 10.51 12.56 -6.44
CA ILE A 131 9.95 11.69 -5.40
C ILE A 131 8.63 12.29 -4.96
N GLY A 132 7.68 11.44 -4.62
CA GLY A 132 6.41 11.90 -4.08
C GLY A 132 5.70 10.85 -3.26
N ASP A 133 4.74 11.33 -2.48
CA ASP A 133 3.87 10.52 -1.65
C ASP A 133 2.42 11.02 -1.76
N VAL A 134 1.51 10.08 -1.99
CA VAL A 134 0.08 10.31 -2.23
C VAL A 134 -0.68 10.10 -0.94
N SER A 135 -1.52 11.07 -0.59
CA SER A 135 -2.43 10.96 0.54
C SER A 135 -3.38 9.78 0.39
N GLY A 136 -3.58 9.02 1.47
CA GLY A 136 -4.50 7.90 1.50
C GLY A 136 -3.77 6.56 1.41
N LYS A 137 -4.47 5.51 0.98
CA LYS A 137 -3.93 4.15 0.93
C LYS A 137 -4.72 3.25 0.00
N GLY A 138 -4.09 2.15 -0.42
CA GLY A 138 -4.72 1.13 -1.24
C GLY A 138 -4.89 1.57 -2.69
N VAL A 139 -5.87 0.98 -3.37
CA VAL A 139 -6.04 1.11 -4.83
C VAL A 139 -6.22 2.57 -5.31
N PRO A 140 -7.04 3.43 -4.68
CA PRO A 140 -7.19 4.82 -5.14
C PRO A 140 -5.88 5.61 -5.10
N ALA A 141 -5.11 5.51 -4.00
CA ALA A 141 -3.82 6.17 -3.87
C ALA A 141 -2.81 5.66 -4.90
N ALA A 142 -2.81 4.36 -5.17
CA ALA A 142 -1.96 3.75 -6.17
C ALA A 142 -2.27 4.23 -7.60
N LEU A 143 -3.54 4.37 -7.95
CA LEU A 143 -3.95 4.93 -9.25
C LEU A 143 -3.54 6.39 -9.36
N PHE A 144 -3.78 7.18 -8.32
CA PHE A 144 -3.40 8.59 -8.30
C PHE A 144 -1.87 8.77 -8.39
N MET A 145 -1.10 7.87 -7.77
CA MET A 145 0.35 7.79 -7.92
C MET A 145 0.73 7.59 -9.38
N VAL A 146 0.18 6.57 -10.05
CA VAL A 146 0.52 6.23 -11.45
C VAL A 146 0.20 7.40 -12.38
N ILE A 147 -0.95 8.05 -12.19
CA ILE A 147 -1.35 9.24 -12.96
C ILE A 147 -0.36 10.38 -12.70
N SER A 148 -0.08 10.70 -11.43
CA SER A 148 0.83 11.78 -11.03
C SER A 148 2.22 11.60 -11.63
N ARG A 149 2.82 10.40 -11.47
CA ARG A 149 4.12 10.06 -12.05
C ARG A 149 4.13 10.20 -13.57
N THR A 150 3.08 9.74 -14.24
CA THR A 150 2.98 9.80 -15.72
C THR A 150 2.90 11.24 -16.20
N LEU A 151 2.11 12.08 -15.53
CA LEU A 151 1.99 13.50 -15.86
C LEU A 151 3.29 14.26 -15.60
N LEU A 152 3.95 14.03 -14.45
CA LEU A 152 5.26 14.59 -14.13
C LEU A 152 6.28 14.28 -15.21
N LYS A 153 6.40 13.00 -15.59
CA LYS A 153 7.30 12.56 -16.66
C LYS A 153 6.98 13.22 -18.00
N THR A 154 5.71 13.29 -18.35
CA THR A 154 5.26 13.85 -19.64
C THR A 154 5.55 15.34 -19.74
N GLU A 155 5.25 16.12 -18.70
CA GLU A 155 5.53 17.56 -18.69
C GLU A 155 7.03 17.84 -18.58
N ALA A 156 7.79 17.03 -17.84
CA ALA A 156 9.24 17.14 -17.77
C ALA A 156 9.91 16.90 -19.13
N LEU A 157 9.47 15.89 -19.89
CA LEU A 157 10.01 15.60 -21.22
C LEU A 157 9.70 16.70 -22.25
N ARG A 158 8.75 17.60 -21.99
CA ARG A 158 8.53 18.81 -22.80
C ARG A 158 9.56 19.91 -22.53
N GLY A 159 10.42 19.74 -21.53
CA GLY A 159 11.51 20.67 -21.21
C GLY A 159 11.12 21.83 -20.29
N PHE A 160 9.96 21.74 -19.63
CA PHE A 160 9.53 22.74 -18.65
C PHE A 160 10.41 22.72 -17.38
N PRO A 161 10.57 23.85 -16.68
CA PRO A 161 11.25 23.89 -15.38
C PRO A 161 10.38 23.25 -14.27
N PRO A 162 10.97 22.87 -13.11
CA PRO A 162 10.29 22.12 -12.05
C PRO A 162 9.00 22.77 -11.52
N ASP A 163 8.98 24.07 -11.34
CA ASP A 163 7.82 24.84 -10.91
C ASP A 163 6.67 24.81 -11.93
N GLU A 164 6.99 24.92 -13.22
CA GLU A 164 5.99 24.86 -14.28
C GLU A 164 5.47 23.44 -14.48
N ILE A 165 6.32 22.42 -14.33
CA ILE A 165 5.90 21.01 -14.30
C ILE A 165 4.84 20.82 -13.21
N LEU A 166 5.14 21.22 -11.97
CA LEU A 166 4.21 21.08 -10.84
C LEU A 166 2.92 21.87 -11.05
N PHE A 167 3.00 23.10 -11.59
CA PHE A 167 1.83 23.91 -11.92
C PHE A 167 0.92 23.20 -12.93
N ARG A 168 1.49 22.65 -14.01
CA ARG A 168 0.73 21.97 -15.06
C ARG A 168 0.09 20.69 -14.55
N VAL A 169 0.87 19.87 -13.84
CA VAL A 169 0.39 18.62 -13.24
C VAL A 169 -0.75 18.90 -12.26
N ASN A 170 -0.62 19.92 -11.41
CA ASN A 170 -1.68 20.34 -10.49
C ASN A 170 -2.97 20.72 -11.20
N ASN A 171 -2.89 21.50 -12.28
CA ASN A 171 -4.07 21.89 -13.06
C ASN A 171 -4.71 20.76 -13.87
N ILE A 172 -4.01 19.63 -14.05
CA ILE A 172 -4.58 18.42 -14.66
C ILE A 172 -5.19 17.51 -13.59
N LEU A 173 -4.58 17.44 -12.39
CA LEU A 173 -5.03 16.58 -11.30
C LEU A 173 -6.16 17.18 -10.46
N CYS A 174 -6.26 18.51 -10.37
CA CYS A 174 -7.30 19.18 -9.59
C CYS A 174 -8.72 18.96 -10.15
N PRO A 175 -8.96 19.11 -11.48
CA PRO A 175 -10.28 18.81 -12.04
C PRO A 175 -10.67 17.36 -11.79
N ASP A 176 -11.94 17.14 -11.42
CA ASP A 176 -12.52 15.81 -11.17
C ASP A 176 -11.83 15.00 -10.04
N ASN A 177 -11.14 15.67 -9.11
CA ASN A 177 -10.59 15.06 -7.90
C ASN A 177 -11.64 14.90 -6.79
N ASP A 178 -12.73 14.17 -7.08
CA ASP A 178 -13.83 13.91 -6.13
C ASP A 178 -13.36 13.18 -4.85
N ALA A 179 -12.25 12.46 -4.95
CA ALA A 179 -11.64 11.75 -3.84
C ALA A 179 -10.87 12.67 -2.87
N CYS A 180 -10.71 13.96 -3.20
CA CYS A 180 -9.92 14.94 -2.45
C CYS A 180 -8.50 14.44 -2.13
N MET A 181 -7.91 13.64 -3.02
CA MET A 181 -6.55 13.12 -2.86
C MET A 181 -5.54 14.20 -3.21
N PHE A 182 -4.37 14.16 -2.58
CA PHE A 182 -3.27 15.04 -2.90
C PHE A 182 -1.97 14.28 -2.93
N VAL A 183 -0.95 14.88 -3.52
CA VAL A 183 0.39 14.31 -3.58
C VAL A 183 1.42 15.36 -3.20
N THR A 184 2.31 14.99 -2.29
CA THR A 184 3.52 15.76 -1.99
C THR A 184 4.58 15.39 -3.02
N ILE A 185 5.26 16.37 -3.62
CA ILE A 185 6.28 16.09 -4.65
C ILE A 185 7.51 16.97 -4.45
N PHE A 186 8.69 16.37 -4.50
CA PHE A 186 9.93 17.07 -4.81
C PHE A 186 10.33 16.78 -6.25
N CYS A 187 10.58 17.83 -7.04
CA CYS A 187 10.99 17.71 -8.45
C CYS A 187 12.31 18.44 -8.67
N GLY A 188 13.30 17.74 -9.22
CA GLY A 188 14.63 18.25 -9.50
C GLY A 188 15.05 18.01 -10.95
N ILE A 189 15.81 18.96 -11.50
CA ILE A 189 16.48 18.84 -12.79
C ILE A 189 17.94 19.25 -12.59
N LEU A 190 18.84 18.28 -12.66
CA LEU A 190 20.28 18.46 -12.54
C LEU A 190 20.91 18.58 -13.93
N ASN A 191 21.60 19.69 -14.18
CA ASN A 191 22.56 19.76 -15.29
C ASN A 191 23.85 19.04 -14.86
N ILE A 192 24.14 17.89 -15.47
CA ILE A 192 25.28 17.05 -15.08
C ILE A 192 26.64 17.63 -15.46
N GLU A 193 26.69 18.60 -16.37
CA GLU A 193 27.94 19.25 -16.77
C GLU A 193 28.32 20.38 -15.81
N THR A 194 27.32 21.12 -15.32
CA THR A 194 27.55 22.31 -14.48
C THR A 194 27.33 22.06 -13.00
N GLY A 195 26.66 20.97 -12.63
CA GLY A 195 26.20 20.70 -11.27
C GLY A 195 25.01 21.57 -10.84
N GLU A 196 24.44 22.40 -11.73
CA GLU A 196 23.28 23.21 -11.40
C GLU A 196 22.03 22.33 -11.25
N LEU A 197 21.54 22.22 -10.02
CA LEU A 197 20.27 21.61 -9.69
C LEU A 197 19.20 22.70 -9.59
N GLN A 198 18.26 22.71 -10.52
CA GLN A 198 17.01 23.45 -10.38
C GLN A 198 15.95 22.54 -9.75
N PHE A 199 15.22 23.01 -8.74
CA PHE A 199 14.23 22.20 -8.06
C PHE A 199 13.02 23.01 -7.58
N ALA A 200 11.89 22.33 -7.42
CA ALA A 200 10.68 22.87 -6.80
C ALA A 200 10.10 21.85 -5.83
N ASN A 201 9.47 22.34 -4.76
CA ASN A 201 8.85 21.52 -3.72
C ASN A 201 7.36 21.82 -3.63
N ALA A 202 6.53 20.78 -3.71
CA ALA A 202 5.09 20.81 -3.53
C ALA A 202 4.68 20.12 -2.22
N GLY A 203 5.16 20.66 -1.10
CA GLY A 203 4.81 20.19 0.24
C GLY A 203 5.48 18.87 0.66
N HIS A 204 6.54 18.44 -0.04
CA HIS A 204 7.32 17.26 0.32
C HIS A 204 8.41 17.57 1.34
N ASN A 205 8.99 16.51 1.92
CA ASN A 205 10.06 16.63 2.91
C ASN A 205 11.29 17.34 2.33
N PRO A 206 11.95 18.20 3.11
CA PRO A 206 13.12 18.92 2.65
C PRO A 206 14.29 17.94 2.39
N PRO A 207 14.93 17.96 1.21
CA PRO A 207 16.10 17.15 0.94
C PRO A 207 17.28 17.56 1.82
N LEU A 208 18.19 16.62 2.02
CA LEU A 208 19.49 16.87 2.64
C LEU A 208 20.58 16.97 1.58
N VAL A 209 21.58 17.79 1.87
CA VAL A 209 22.83 17.85 1.10
C VAL A 209 24.01 17.64 2.03
N CYS A 210 24.95 16.80 1.62
CA CYS A 210 26.25 16.66 2.26
C CYS A 210 27.28 17.31 1.32
N THR A 211 27.96 18.35 1.81
CA THR A 211 29.02 19.04 1.03
C THR A 211 30.38 18.77 1.65
N GLY A 212 31.22 17.96 0.99
CA GLY A 212 32.57 17.62 1.47
C GLY A 212 32.60 16.74 2.73
N GLU A 213 33.60 16.96 3.62
CA GLU A 213 33.81 16.16 4.85
C GLU A 213 32.83 16.46 6.00
N TYR A 214 31.97 17.46 5.85
CA TYR A 214 31.02 17.87 6.88
C TYR A 214 29.62 17.36 6.55
N GLY A 215 28.90 16.97 7.61
CA GLY A 215 27.66 16.18 7.55
C GLY A 215 26.48 16.79 6.79
N PHE A 216 25.36 16.08 6.83
CA PHE A 216 24.16 16.45 6.09
C PHE A 216 23.45 17.69 6.68
N ASP A 217 23.11 18.63 5.81
CA ASP A 217 22.27 19.80 6.12
C ASP A 217 20.99 19.80 5.29
N PHE A 218 19.89 20.26 5.89
CA PHE A 218 18.62 20.44 5.18
C PHE A 218 18.69 21.63 4.23
N ILE A 219 18.22 21.44 3.00
CA ILE A 219 18.11 22.55 2.05
C ILE A 219 16.85 23.36 2.37
N GLN A 220 16.99 24.68 2.36
CA GLN A 220 15.87 25.59 2.56
C GLN A 220 14.89 25.55 1.36
N MET A 221 13.78 24.85 1.56
CA MET A 221 12.75 24.72 0.55
C MET A 221 11.95 26.01 0.33
N PRO A 222 11.50 26.28 -0.91
CA PRO A 222 10.42 27.24 -1.13
C PRO A 222 9.16 26.77 -0.40
N LYS A 223 8.29 27.71 -0.02
CA LYS A 223 6.97 27.34 0.50
C LYS A 223 6.16 26.76 -0.66
N GLY A 224 5.83 25.48 -0.56
CA GLY A 224 4.98 24.78 -1.50
C GLY A 224 3.65 24.39 -0.86
N PHE A 225 2.61 24.30 -1.67
CA PHE A 225 1.40 23.59 -1.31
C PHE A 225 1.41 22.21 -1.98
N VAL A 226 0.54 21.30 -1.55
CA VAL A 226 0.46 19.97 -2.17
C VAL A 226 -0.19 20.05 -3.56
N VAL A 227 0.11 19.09 -4.43
CA VAL A 227 -0.50 18.98 -5.76
C VAL A 227 -1.84 18.27 -5.67
N GLY A 228 -2.83 18.74 -6.44
CA GLY A 228 -4.15 18.11 -6.60
C GLY A 228 -5.26 18.73 -5.75
N THR A 229 -4.98 19.74 -4.94
CA THR A 229 -5.96 20.33 -3.99
C THR A 229 -6.55 21.66 -4.44
N MET A 230 -5.78 22.53 -5.08
CA MET A 230 -6.22 23.87 -5.48
C MET A 230 -5.71 24.23 -6.87
N GLU A 231 -6.63 24.48 -7.80
CA GLU A 231 -6.29 24.93 -9.16
C GLU A 231 -5.48 26.22 -9.14
N ASN A 232 -4.66 26.41 -10.18
CA ASN A 232 -3.82 27.58 -10.39
C ASN A 232 -2.81 27.87 -9.25
N THR A 233 -2.56 26.90 -8.37
CA THR A 233 -1.50 26.96 -7.36
C THR A 233 -0.14 27.12 -8.04
N LYS A 234 0.55 28.22 -7.73
CA LYS A 234 1.89 28.49 -8.24
C LYS A 234 2.95 27.86 -7.34
N PHE A 235 3.97 27.31 -7.96
CA PHE A 235 5.14 26.74 -7.30
C PHE A 235 6.35 27.63 -7.57
N GLU A 236 7.34 27.59 -6.69
CA GLU A 236 8.59 28.35 -6.83
C GLU A 236 9.73 27.36 -7.09
N SER A 237 10.56 27.69 -8.09
CA SER A 237 11.81 26.99 -8.36
C SER A 237 12.97 27.69 -7.66
N LYS A 238 13.86 26.92 -7.04
CA LYS A 238 15.16 27.37 -6.56
C LYS A 238 16.28 26.67 -7.30
N LYS A 239 17.51 27.16 -7.09
CA LYS A 239 18.73 26.61 -7.67
C LYS A 239 19.77 26.35 -6.58
N LEU A 240 20.54 25.30 -6.77
CA LEU A 240 21.72 24.94 -5.99
C LEU A 240 22.81 24.48 -6.96
N ILE A 241 24.08 24.72 -6.63
CA ILE A 241 25.21 24.12 -7.35
C ILE A 241 25.74 22.96 -6.52
N LEU A 242 25.61 21.75 -7.04
CA LEU A 242 26.27 20.55 -6.51
C LEU A 242 27.69 20.49 -7.06
N LYS A 243 28.65 20.28 -6.16
CA LYS A 243 30.05 20.06 -6.51
C LYS A 243 30.34 18.56 -6.63
N PRO A 244 31.45 18.17 -7.27
CA PRO A 244 31.92 16.80 -7.18
C PRO A 244 31.99 16.34 -5.72
N ASP A 245 31.62 15.08 -5.49
CA ASP A 245 31.55 14.41 -4.18
C ASP A 245 30.43 14.91 -3.24
N ASP A 246 29.61 15.89 -3.63
CA ASP A 246 28.42 16.26 -2.87
C ASP A 246 27.35 15.16 -2.99
N VAL A 247 26.67 14.87 -1.87
CA VAL A 247 25.56 13.89 -1.83
C VAL A 247 24.25 14.62 -1.64
N PHE A 248 23.30 14.39 -2.54
CA PHE A 248 21.93 14.90 -2.44
C PHE A 248 20.97 13.77 -2.08
N PHE A 249 20.20 13.94 -1.01
CA PHE A 249 19.34 12.89 -0.47
C PHE A 249 17.90 13.37 -0.31
N THR A 250 16.96 12.61 -0.88
CA THR A 250 15.51 12.81 -0.76
C THR A 250 14.87 11.58 -0.14
N TYR A 251 13.79 11.77 0.61
CA TYR A 251 13.12 10.71 1.35
C TYR A 251 11.64 11.04 1.55
N THR A 252 10.80 10.01 1.68
CA THR A 252 9.41 10.15 2.11
C THR A 252 9.30 10.06 3.63
N ASP A 253 8.14 10.41 4.18
CA ASP A 253 7.88 10.38 5.62
C ASP A 253 8.03 8.99 6.25
N GLY A 254 7.88 7.91 5.46
CA GLY A 254 8.17 6.54 5.89
C GLY A 254 9.58 6.35 6.47
N VAL A 255 10.57 7.18 6.08
CA VAL A 255 11.92 7.17 6.68
C VAL A 255 11.93 7.86 8.05
N THR A 256 11.23 8.98 8.19
CA THR A 256 11.16 9.72 9.47
C THR A 256 10.26 9.05 10.51
N GLU A 257 9.32 8.22 10.05
CA GLU A 257 8.41 7.46 10.91
C GLU A 257 8.90 6.03 11.17
N ALA A 258 10.01 5.62 10.53
CA ALA A 258 10.61 4.32 10.74
C ALA A 258 11.12 4.20 12.18
N MET A 259 10.52 3.26 12.92
CA MET A 259 10.99 2.94 14.26
C MET A 259 12.08 1.87 14.19
N ASN A 260 13.07 1.98 15.08
CA ASN A 260 14.04 0.91 15.27
C ASN A 260 13.37 -0.37 15.85
N LEU A 261 14.13 -1.46 15.98
CA LEU A 261 13.65 -2.74 16.54
C LEU A 261 13.09 -2.63 17.97
N GLU A 262 13.34 -1.53 18.68
CA GLU A 262 12.81 -1.21 20.01
C GLU A 262 11.60 -0.26 19.97
N SER A 263 11.03 0.00 18.80
CA SER A 263 9.91 0.94 18.61
C SER A 263 10.22 2.40 19.05
N LYS A 264 11.48 2.82 18.97
CA LYS A 264 11.89 4.22 19.13
C LYS A 264 12.22 4.82 17.78
N LEU A 265 11.83 6.08 17.58
CA LEU A 265 12.28 6.95 16.48
C LEU A 265 13.79 7.18 16.56
#